data_AF-A0A6I8LTN8-F1
#
_entry.id   AF-A0A6I8LTN8-F1
#
_cell.length_a   1.000
_cell.length_b   1.000
_cell.length_c   1.000
_cell.angle_alpha   90.00
_cell.angle_beta   90.00
_cell.angle_gamma   90.00
#
_symmetry.space_group_name_H-M   'P 1'
#
loop_
_entity.id
_entity.type
_entity.pdbx_description
1 polymer ?
#
loop_
_entity_poly.entity_id
_entity_poly.type
_entity_poly.pdbx_seq_one_letter_code
_entity_poly.pdbx_strand_id
1 'polypeptide(L)'
;MSREQFDAAIGAVPASTVDFEAVLDRERRRARVRRVAVPWTAAGAGVAAVAVGAAFVFAPGDPAGTLVPAGTPSAPASPDPCAVSPYPPQTGAPIPEKTDVATHRLTGVLTAAVQQRVARGTKLQPHAEGEYPKGTQHGPLTFYHVFSAQVRHESSCSGGEDYFLAAATTVDGSRRGNVWAIVTRLGGNATPATECGKPPENMQQSCERKAGPHGETVVEETLKSPGQATVNRTNVTKPDGTGVMVEAQNVADDAKKPHPSGPDMPSPPLSLAQLTDIALDPGLTLYP
;
A
#
# COMPACT_ATOMS: atom_id res chain seq x y z
N MET A 1 35.33 35.76 32.29
CA MET A 1 33.93 35.32 32.21
C MET A 1 33.85 33.92 32.80
N SER A 2 32.98 33.72 33.79
CA SER A 2 32.78 32.41 34.43
C SER A 2 31.79 31.57 33.61
N ARG A 3 31.86 30.25 33.74
CA ARG A 3 30.99 29.27 33.06
C ARG A 3 29.49 29.54 33.32
N GLU A 4 29.17 30.02 34.51
CA GLU A 4 27.81 30.41 34.93
C GLU A 4 27.25 31.60 34.14
N GLN A 5 28.10 32.52 33.67
CA GLN A 5 27.67 33.64 32.83
C GLN A 5 27.33 33.21 31.40
N PHE A 6 27.94 32.12 30.92
CA PHE A 6 27.61 31.53 29.61
C PHE A 6 26.29 30.77 29.65
N ASP A 7 26.06 29.94 30.67
CA ASP A 7 24.83 29.16 30.79
C ASP A 7 23.60 30.06 31.03
N ALA A 8 23.76 31.19 31.71
CA ALA A 8 22.70 32.19 31.89
C ALA A 8 22.35 32.96 30.60
N ALA A 9 23.30 33.12 29.68
CA ALA A 9 23.10 33.86 28.43
C ALA A 9 22.46 33.01 27.32
N ILE A 10 22.59 31.69 27.38
CA ILE A 10 22.09 30.76 26.35
C ILE A 10 20.57 30.51 26.50
N GLY A 11 19.99 30.75 27.67
CA GLY A 11 18.57 30.49 27.93
C GLY A 11 18.23 29.00 27.84
N ALA A 12 17.01 28.64 28.25
CA ALA A 12 16.54 27.27 28.08
C ALA A 12 16.44 26.95 26.59
N VAL A 13 17.17 25.93 26.13
CA VAL A 13 17.10 25.43 24.75
C VAL A 13 15.62 25.20 24.42
N PRO A 14 15.04 25.89 23.41
CA PRO A 14 13.66 25.65 23.05
C PRO A 14 13.51 24.18 22.67
N ALA A 15 12.47 23.53 23.18
CA ALA A 15 12.19 22.13 22.83
C ALA A 15 12.25 22.01 21.30
N SER A 16 13.14 21.16 20.81
CA SER A 16 13.28 20.95 19.36
C SER A 16 11.92 20.61 18.80
N THR A 17 11.37 21.49 17.96
CA THR A 17 10.04 21.36 17.34
C THR A 17 9.92 20.18 16.38
N VAL A 18 11.02 19.48 16.14
CA VAL A 18 11.09 18.30 15.28
C VAL A 18 11.30 17.08 16.17
N ASP A 19 10.24 16.28 16.32
CA ASP A 19 10.32 14.95 16.87
C ASP A 19 11.01 14.01 15.85
N PHE A 20 12.33 13.88 15.99
CA PHE A 20 13.15 13.05 15.12
C PHE A 20 12.74 11.57 15.15
N GLU A 21 12.23 11.07 16.27
CA GLU A 21 11.78 9.68 16.36
C GLU A 21 10.49 9.49 15.55
N ALA A 22 9.54 10.42 15.65
CA ALA A 22 8.33 10.39 14.83
C ALA A 22 8.66 10.47 13.32
N VAL A 23 9.69 11.24 12.94
CA VAL A 23 10.17 11.31 11.55
C VAL A 23 10.80 9.99 11.09
N LEU A 24 11.68 9.39 11.90
CA LEU A 24 12.34 8.11 11.57
C LEU A 24 11.34 6.96 11.47
N ASP A 25 10.38 6.89 12.40
CA ASP A 25 9.34 5.86 12.39
C ASP A 25 8.37 6.05 11.21
N ARG A 26 8.10 7.30 10.82
CA ARG A 26 7.36 7.63 9.59
C ARG A 26 8.10 7.17 8.34
N GLU A 27 9.40 7.43 8.21
CA GLU A 27 10.19 6.96 7.04
C GLU A 27 10.30 5.44 7.00
N ARG A 28 10.42 4.75 8.14
CA ARG A 28 10.36 3.28 8.20
C ARG A 28 9.00 2.75 7.75
N ARG A 29 7.90 3.38 8.18
CA ARG A 29 6.54 3.03 7.75
C ARG A 29 6.33 3.30 6.26
N ARG A 30 6.87 4.39 5.73
CA ARG A 30 6.88 4.70 4.30
C ARG A 30 7.64 3.67 3.48
N ALA A 31 8.84 3.27 3.92
CA ALA A 31 9.58 2.18 3.28
C ALA A 31 8.78 0.88 3.29
N ARG A 32 8.00 0.62 4.35
CA ARG A 32 7.09 -0.52 4.41
C ARG A 32 5.96 -0.41 3.41
N VAL A 33 5.21 0.70 3.39
CA VAL A 33 4.05 0.90 2.49
C VAL A 33 4.48 1.00 1.04
N ARG A 34 5.57 1.74 0.71
CA ARG A 34 6.10 1.79 -0.66
C ARG A 34 6.50 0.41 -1.16
N ARG A 35 7.20 -0.41 -0.36
CA ARG A 35 7.54 -1.79 -0.77
C ARG A 35 6.34 -2.74 -0.87
N VAL A 36 5.19 -2.41 -0.27
CA VAL A 36 3.97 -3.24 -0.32
C VAL A 36 3.05 -2.77 -1.46
N ALA A 37 2.76 -1.48 -1.55
CA ALA A 37 1.92 -0.90 -2.59
C ALA A 37 2.64 -0.80 -3.95
N VAL A 38 3.97 -0.61 -3.96
CA VAL A 38 4.79 -0.48 -5.17
C VAL A 38 6.13 -1.20 -4.98
N PRO A 39 6.23 -2.53 -5.18
CA PRO A 39 7.48 -3.28 -5.00
C PRO A 39 8.66 -2.83 -5.90
N TRP A 40 8.46 -1.84 -6.78
CA TRP A 40 9.32 -1.53 -7.92
C TRP A 40 10.11 -0.24 -7.89
N THR A 41 10.00 0.62 -6.87
CA THR A 41 10.82 1.84 -6.82
C THR A 41 12.02 1.68 -5.91
N ALA A 42 12.93 0.77 -6.28
CA ALA A 42 14.30 0.78 -5.81
C ALA A 42 15.22 0.84 -7.04
N ALA A 43 15.63 2.07 -7.37
CA ALA A 43 16.63 2.44 -8.38
C ALA A 43 16.28 2.17 -9.87
N GLY A 44 16.19 3.27 -10.64
CA GLY A 44 16.34 3.26 -12.10
C GLY A 44 15.03 3.21 -12.89
N ALA A 45 14.55 4.37 -13.33
CA ALA A 45 13.63 4.45 -14.46
C ALA A 45 14.35 3.90 -15.70
N GLY A 46 14.11 2.64 -16.01
CA GLY A 46 14.54 1.97 -17.24
C GLY A 46 13.33 1.40 -17.95
N VAL A 47 12.56 2.24 -18.63
CA VAL A 47 11.56 1.76 -19.58
C VAL A 47 12.33 1.15 -20.75
N ALA A 48 12.27 -0.17 -20.90
CA ALA A 48 12.77 -0.83 -22.09
C ALA A 48 11.94 -0.38 -23.29
N ALA A 49 12.55 0.46 -24.14
CA ALA A 49 11.99 0.81 -25.43
C ALA A 49 11.96 -0.43 -26.32
N VAL A 50 10.76 -1.02 -26.50
CA VAL A 50 10.55 -2.00 -27.56
C VAL A 50 10.53 -1.22 -28.88
N ALA A 51 11.66 -1.20 -29.56
CA ALA A 51 11.76 -0.71 -30.92
C ALA A 51 11.06 -1.70 -31.86
N VAL A 52 9.78 -1.49 -32.14
CA VAL A 52 9.09 -2.15 -33.26
C VAL A 52 9.53 -1.43 -34.53
N GLY A 53 10.53 -1.99 -35.22
CA GLY A 53 10.93 -1.56 -36.55
C GLY A 53 9.84 -1.90 -37.57
N ALA A 54 9.12 -0.89 -38.05
CA ALA A 54 8.25 -1.02 -39.22
C ALA A 54 9.10 -0.82 -40.48
N ALA A 55 9.46 -1.92 -41.13
CA ALA A 55 9.96 -1.90 -42.50
C ALA A 55 8.78 -1.63 -43.45
N PHE A 56 8.77 -0.45 -44.08
CA PHE A 56 7.82 -0.12 -45.15
C PHE A 56 8.21 -0.89 -46.41
N VAL A 57 7.41 -1.89 -46.78
CA VAL A 57 7.35 -2.43 -48.15
C VAL A 57 6.10 -1.86 -48.78
N PHE A 58 6.27 -0.97 -49.77
CA PHE A 58 5.17 -0.43 -50.56
C PHE A 58 4.65 -1.50 -51.52
N ALA A 59 3.39 -1.89 -51.37
CA ALA A 59 2.59 -2.54 -52.40
C ALA A 59 1.35 -1.67 -52.67
N PRO A 60 1.02 -1.31 -53.93
CA PRO A 60 -0.10 -0.44 -54.23
C PRO A 60 -1.38 -1.24 -54.51
N GLY A 61 -2.47 -0.89 -53.83
CA GLY A 61 -3.84 -1.27 -54.20
C GLY A 61 -4.79 -1.45 -53.01
N ASP A 62 -5.59 -0.42 -52.72
CA ASP A 62 -6.85 -0.30 -51.91
C ASP A 62 -6.95 -1.06 -50.55
N PRO A 63 -7.58 -0.52 -49.47
CA PRO A 63 -8.95 0.02 -49.46
C PRO A 63 -9.27 1.10 -48.37
N ALA A 64 -10.56 1.43 -48.22
CA ALA A 64 -11.15 2.28 -47.18
C ALA A 64 -10.63 1.99 -45.76
N GLY A 65 -10.05 3.02 -45.12
CA GLY A 65 -9.48 2.95 -43.79
C GLY A 65 -10.44 3.44 -42.70
N THR A 66 -10.78 2.55 -41.78
CA THR A 66 -11.36 2.83 -40.46
C THR A 66 -10.39 3.70 -39.65
N LEU A 67 -10.84 4.87 -39.20
CA LEU A 67 -10.07 5.76 -38.33
C LEU A 67 -10.00 5.19 -36.90
N VAL A 68 -8.84 4.63 -36.55
CA VAL A 68 -8.44 4.37 -35.16
C VAL A 68 -7.94 5.70 -34.58
N PRO A 69 -8.41 6.17 -33.40
CA PRO A 69 -7.84 7.38 -32.80
C PRO A 69 -6.39 7.12 -32.40
N ALA A 70 -5.50 7.99 -32.87
CA ALA A 70 -4.09 7.98 -32.54
C ALA A 70 -3.89 8.09 -31.02
N GLY A 71 -3.00 7.23 -30.49
CA GLY A 71 -2.56 7.27 -29.11
C GLY A 71 -2.02 8.65 -28.76
N THR A 72 -2.49 9.19 -27.64
CA THR A 72 -1.92 10.39 -27.01
C THR A 72 -0.43 10.18 -26.75
N PRO A 73 0.43 11.14 -27.12
CA PRO A 73 1.86 11.05 -26.83
C PRO A 73 2.09 11.04 -25.32
N SER A 74 2.81 10.02 -24.83
CA SER A 74 3.28 9.96 -23.45
C SER A 74 4.10 11.20 -23.14
N ALA A 75 3.67 11.97 -22.15
CA ALA A 75 4.39 13.14 -21.68
C ALA A 75 5.81 12.77 -21.21
N PRO A 76 6.82 13.64 -21.44
CA PRO A 76 8.17 13.39 -20.97
C PRO A 76 8.20 13.28 -19.44
N ALA A 77 9.04 12.39 -18.91
CA ALA A 77 9.28 12.25 -17.48
C ALA A 77 9.73 13.60 -16.90
N SER A 78 8.97 14.12 -15.93
CA SER A 78 9.31 15.36 -15.25
C SER A 78 10.66 15.21 -14.53
N PRO A 79 11.57 16.19 -14.64
CA PRO A 79 12.82 16.22 -13.88
C PRO A 79 12.63 16.57 -12.40
N ASP A 80 11.41 16.91 -11.97
CA ASP A 80 11.12 17.19 -10.56
C ASP A 80 10.96 15.88 -9.78
N PRO A 81 11.83 15.57 -8.80
CA PRO A 81 11.69 14.38 -7.95
C PRO A 81 10.39 14.39 -7.12
N CYS A 82 9.73 15.55 -7.00
CA CYS A 82 8.44 15.71 -6.33
C CYS A 82 7.25 15.74 -7.28
N ALA A 83 7.47 15.69 -8.60
CA ALA A 83 6.39 15.46 -9.54
C ALA A 83 5.86 14.05 -9.30
N VAL A 84 4.77 13.97 -8.53
CA VAL A 84 3.88 12.81 -8.57
C VAL A 84 3.55 12.61 -10.04
N SER A 85 3.83 11.40 -10.56
CA SER A 85 3.61 11.06 -11.97
C SER A 85 2.23 11.61 -12.38
N PRO A 86 2.14 12.44 -13.43
CA PRO A 86 0.89 13.12 -13.76
C PRO A 86 -0.03 12.13 -14.45
N TYR A 87 -0.61 11.16 -13.73
CA TYR A 87 -1.81 10.41 -14.15
C TYR A 87 -2.40 9.56 -13.00
N PRO A 88 -3.64 9.82 -12.56
CA PRO A 88 -4.35 11.10 -12.53
C PRO A 88 -3.87 11.94 -11.32
N PRO A 89 -4.30 13.20 -11.18
CA PRO A 89 -3.79 14.06 -10.13
C PRO A 89 -4.22 13.49 -8.77
N GLN A 90 -3.63 13.98 -7.69
CA GLN A 90 -4.16 13.81 -6.33
C GLN A 90 -5.61 14.39 -6.15
N THR A 91 -6.27 14.72 -7.25
CA THR A 91 -7.63 15.23 -7.47
C THR A 91 -8.58 14.14 -7.96
N GLY A 92 -8.55 12.94 -7.37
CA GLY A 92 -9.81 12.22 -7.25
C GLY A 92 -10.86 13.15 -6.61
N ALA A 93 -12.15 12.91 -6.85
CA ALA A 93 -13.19 13.65 -6.14
C ALA A 93 -12.85 13.67 -4.63
N PRO A 94 -13.10 14.77 -3.92
CA PRO A 94 -12.90 14.78 -2.48
C PRO A 94 -13.70 13.62 -1.88
N ILE A 95 -13.13 12.96 -0.86
CA ILE A 95 -13.85 11.91 -0.13
C ILE A 95 -15.12 12.58 0.41
N PRO A 96 -16.33 12.10 0.02
CA PRO A 96 -17.59 12.76 0.34
C PRO A 96 -17.91 12.71 1.84
N GLU A 97 -17.35 11.73 2.55
CA GLU A 97 -17.51 11.52 3.98
C GLU A 97 -16.38 12.19 4.78
N LYS A 98 -16.71 12.57 6.02
CA LYS A 98 -15.70 12.95 7.02
C LYS A 98 -14.87 11.72 7.41
N THR A 99 -13.61 11.95 7.77
CA THR A 99 -12.66 10.88 8.13
C THR A 99 -13.18 9.94 9.22
N ASP A 100 -13.81 10.45 10.27
CA ASP A 100 -14.37 9.65 11.37
C ASP A 100 -15.52 8.75 10.92
N VAL A 101 -16.40 9.27 10.06
CA VAL A 101 -17.51 8.51 9.45
C VAL A 101 -16.98 7.39 8.55
N ALA A 102 -16.04 7.71 7.67
CA ALA A 102 -15.40 6.74 6.78
C ALA A 102 -14.66 5.65 7.58
N THR A 103 -13.88 6.04 8.59
CA THR A 103 -13.19 5.11 9.50
C THR A 103 -14.17 4.15 10.16
N HIS A 104 -15.27 4.64 10.73
CA HIS A 104 -16.25 3.80 11.42
C HIS A 104 -16.90 2.80 10.45
N ARG A 105 -17.35 3.27 9.28
CA ARG A 105 -17.98 2.44 8.25
C ARG A 105 -17.02 1.36 7.73
N LEU A 106 -15.82 1.75 7.29
CA LEU A 106 -14.80 0.83 6.78
C LEU A 106 -14.41 -0.21 7.83
N THR A 107 -14.31 0.20 9.10
CA THR A 107 -14.00 -0.72 10.22
C THR A 107 -15.08 -1.77 10.37
N GLY A 108 -16.35 -1.38 10.36
CA GLY A 108 -17.47 -2.32 10.45
C GLY A 108 -17.47 -3.33 9.31
N VAL A 109 -17.27 -2.86 8.08
CA VAL A 109 -17.22 -3.71 6.88
C VAL A 109 -16.04 -4.70 6.94
N LEU A 110 -14.81 -4.21 7.15
CA LEU A 110 -13.62 -5.07 7.18
C LEU A 110 -13.70 -6.09 8.31
N THR A 111 -14.13 -5.66 9.51
CA THR A 111 -14.25 -6.55 10.67
C THR A 111 -15.23 -7.69 10.40
N ALA A 112 -16.42 -7.38 9.88
CA ALA A 112 -17.40 -8.38 9.53
C ALA A 112 -16.87 -9.34 8.45
N ALA A 113 -16.27 -8.81 7.39
CA ALA A 113 -15.77 -9.59 6.26
C ALA A 113 -14.63 -10.54 6.67
N VAL A 114 -13.71 -10.10 7.53
CA VAL A 114 -12.62 -10.92 8.06
C VAL A 114 -13.14 -11.96 9.04
N GLN A 115 -14.01 -11.58 9.99
CA GLN A 115 -14.56 -12.51 11.00
C GLN A 115 -15.34 -13.67 10.38
N GLN A 116 -16.00 -13.43 9.25
CA GLN A 116 -16.72 -14.49 8.52
C GLN A 116 -15.78 -15.51 7.85
N ARG A 117 -14.52 -15.16 7.59
CA ARG A 117 -13.59 -15.95 6.78
C ARG A 117 -12.44 -16.59 7.56
N VAL A 118 -12.08 -16.03 8.72
CA VAL A 118 -11.09 -16.66 9.60
C VAL A 118 -11.65 -17.95 10.19
N ALA A 119 -10.76 -18.86 10.59
CA ALA A 119 -11.15 -20.11 11.22
C ALA A 119 -11.97 -19.85 12.50
N ARG A 120 -13.01 -20.66 12.73
CA ARG A 120 -13.86 -20.56 13.92
C ARG A 120 -13.02 -20.63 15.20
N GLY A 121 -13.20 -19.66 16.08
CA GLY A 121 -12.44 -19.57 17.34
C GLY A 121 -11.18 -18.70 17.25
N THR A 122 -10.79 -18.26 16.04
CA THR A 122 -9.69 -17.30 15.87
C THR A 122 -10.04 -15.98 16.56
N LYS A 123 -9.15 -15.50 17.41
CA LYS A 123 -9.25 -14.18 18.06
C LYS A 123 -8.49 -13.15 17.23
N LEU A 124 -9.03 -11.94 17.15
CA LEU A 124 -8.36 -10.78 16.56
C LEU A 124 -7.83 -9.91 17.69
N GLN A 125 -6.55 -9.56 17.64
CA GLN A 125 -5.86 -8.72 18.63
C GLN A 125 -5.28 -7.47 17.96
N PRO A 126 -5.09 -6.37 18.72
CA PRO A 126 -4.34 -5.21 18.23
C PRO A 126 -2.98 -5.62 17.67
N HIS A 127 -2.64 -5.07 16.50
CA HIS A 127 -1.36 -5.30 15.83
C HIS A 127 -0.42 -4.11 16.04
N ALA A 128 0.90 -4.34 16.03
CA ALA A 128 1.90 -3.28 16.23
C ALA A 128 1.80 -2.17 15.16
N GLU A 129 1.48 -2.54 13.92
CA GLU A 129 1.25 -1.62 12.80
C GLU A 129 0.11 -0.64 13.10
N GLY A 130 -0.87 -1.08 13.91
CA GLY A 130 -1.98 -0.29 14.40
C GLY A 130 -1.61 0.77 15.45
N GLU A 131 -0.35 0.88 15.86
CA GLU A 131 0.13 2.00 16.66
C GLU A 131 0.40 3.22 15.76
N TYR A 132 -0.59 4.12 15.66
CA TYR A 132 -0.49 5.34 14.84
C TYR A 132 -1.42 6.47 15.30
N PRO A 133 -0.92 7.71 15.45
CA PRO A 133 0.49 8.05 15.53
C PRO A 133 1.19 7.25 16.65
N LYS A 134 2.52 7.31 16.71
CA LYS A 134 3.30 6.61 17.75
C LYS A 134 2.69 6.85 19.14
N GLY A 135 2.57 5.81 19.95
CA GLY A 135 1.91 5.84 21.26
C GLY A 135 0.38 5.71 21.23
N THR A 136 -0.26 5.70 20.05
CA THR A 136 -1.73 5.56 19.92
C THR A 136 -2.09 4.22 19.29
N GLN A 137 -2.44 3.24 20.12
CA GLN A 137 -2.84 1.91 19.64
C GLN A 137 -4.31 1.90 19.19
N HIS A 138 -4.54 1.53 17.93
CA HIS A 138 -5.86 1.23 17.41
C HIS A 138 -6.27 -0.22 17.69
N GLY A 139 -7.58 -0.45 17.81
CA GLY A 139 -8.15 -1.79 18.00
C GLY A 139 -7.91 -2.72 16.80
N PRO A 140 -8.15 -4.03 16.95
CA PRO A 140 -8.02 -4.98 15.85
C PRO A 140 -8.91 -4.57 14.67
N LEU A 141 -8.31 -4.46 13.49
CA LEU A 141 -8.96 -4.05 12.23
C LEU A 141 -9.65 -2.67 12.29
N THR A 142 -9.37 -1.85 13.30
CA THR A 142 -9.89 -0.48 13.38
C THR A 142 -9.12 0.39 12.41
N PHE A 143 -9.82 0.96 11.43
CA PHE A 143 -9.20 1.87 10.48
C PHE A 143 -8.80 3.17 11.16
N TYR A 144 -7.65 3.68 10.78
CA TYR A 144 -7.24 5.04 11.08
C TYR A 144 -6.70 5.69 9.81
N HIS A 145 -6.86 7.01 9.72
CA HIS A 145 -6.40 7.77 8.58
C HIS A 145 -4.92 8.13 8.74
N VAL A 146 -4.12 7.67 7.79
CA VAL A 146 -2.73 8.09 7.63
C VAL A 146 -2.70 9.19 6.61
N PHE A 147 -2.54 10.41 7.10
CA PHE A 147 -2.39 11.58 6.27
C PHE A 147 -1.04 12.24 6.52
N SER A 148 -0.39 12.64 5.43
CA SER A 148 0.73 13.54 5.53
C SER A 148 0.90 14.38 4.28
N ALA A 149 1.11 15.67 4.48
CA ALA A 149 1.44 16.56 3.39
C ALA A 149 2.76 16.12 2.74
N GLN A 150 2.82 16.22 1.41
CA GLN A 150 4.07 16.02 0.69
C GLN A 150 5.02 17.18 0.99
N VAL A 151 6.22 16.86 1.46
CA VAL A 151 7.26 17.84 1.80
C VAL A 151 8.45 17.61 0.87
N ARG A 152 8.87 18.67 0.19
CA ARG A 152 10.06 18.69 -0.65
C ARG A 152 11.31 18.88 0.20
N HIS A 153 12.30 18.04 -0.02
CA HIS A 153 13.67 18.17 0.47
C HIS A 153 14.61 18.49 -0.69
N GLU A 154 15.85 18.88 -0.40
CA GLU A 154 16.82 19.32 -1.42
C GLU A 154 17.07 18.26 -2.51
N SER A 155 17.06 16.96 -2.14
CA SER A 155 17.36 15.84 -3.05
C SER A 155 16.28 14.75 -3.06
N SER A 156 15.18 14.93 -2.32
CA SER A 156 14.12 13.93 -2.20
C SER A 156 12.78 14.57 -1.84
N CYS A 157 11.73 13.77 -1.80
CA CYS A 157 10.43 14.19 -1.31
C CYS A 157 10.01 13.21 -0.22
N SER A 158 9.27 13.69 0.77
CA SER A 158 8.69 12.89 1.86
C SER A 158 7.21 13.13 1.97
N GLY A 159 6.50 12.24 2.64
CA GLY A 159 5.06 12.33 2.81
C GLY A 159 4.25 12.08 1.53
N GLY A 160 3.07 12.71 1.46
CA GLY A 160 2.05 12.43 0.45
C GLY A 160 1.31 11.13 0.75
N GLU A 161 1.24 10.75 2.03
CA GLU A 161 0.39 9.66 2.49
C GLU A 161 -1.04 10.18 2.59
N ASP A 162 -1.99 9.44 2.02
CA ASP A 162 -3.42 9.70 2.19
C ASP A 162 -4.19 8.38 2.00
N TYR A 163 -4.32 7.62 3.07
CA TYR A 163 -4.99 6.32 3.07
C TYR A 163 -5.48 5.93 4.45
N PHE A 164 -6.45 5.04 4.50
CA PHE A 164 -6.92 4.39 5.72
C PHE A 164 -6.18 3.06 5.88
N LEU A 165 -5.65 2.79 7.07
CA LEU A 165 -5.01 1.52 7.39
C LEU A 165 -5.69 0.86 8.58
N ALA A 166 -5.85 -0.46 8.49
CA ALA A 166 -6.32 -1.31 9.58
C ALA A 166 -5.45 -2.56 9.67
N ALA A 167 -5.20 -3.07 10.87
CA ALA A 167 -4.40 -4.28 11.09
C ALA A 167 -4.88 -5.06 12.31
N ALA A 168 -4.71 -6.37 12.30
CA ALA A 168 -4.93 -7.25 13.44
C ALA A 168 -3.97 -8.43 13.43
N THR A 169 -3.54 -8.85 14.61
CA THR A 169 -2.92 -10.17 14.81
C THR A 169 -4.02 -11.20 14.95
N THR A 170 -3.97 -12.28 14.18
CA THR A 170 -4.85 -13.44 14.32
C THR A 170 -4.24 -14.43 15.31
N VAL A 171 -5.07 -14.99 16.19
CA VAL A 171 -4.64 -15.96 17.20
C VAL A 171 -5.56 -17.18 17.19
N ASP A 172 -5.00 -18.34 16.84
CA ASP A 172 -5.65 -19.65 16.86
C ASP A 172 -4.85 -20.61 17.75
N GLY A 173 -5.23 -20.67 19.02
CA GLY A 173 -4.45 -21.38 20.05
C GLY A 173 -3.05 -20.76 20.21
N SER A 174 -2.00 -21.53 19.93
CA SER A 174 -0.62 -21.05 19.91
C SER A 174 -0.18 -20.46 18.56
N ARG A 175 -0.97 -20.65 17.50
CA ARG A 175 -0.65 -20.17 16.15
C ARG A 175 -1.01 -18.71 16.01
N ARG A 176 -0.13 -17.95 15.38
CA ARG A 176 -0.32 -16.52 15.15
C ARG A 176 -0.08 -16.17 13.70
N GLY A 177 -0.83 -15.18 13.22
CA GLY A 177 -0.65 -14.56 11.93
C GLY A 177 -1.07 -13.11 12.00
N ASN A 178 -1.13 -12.43 10.87
CA ASN A 178 -1.73 -11.12 10.79
C ASN A 178 -2.60 -10.96 9.56
N VAL A 179 -3.49 -9.97 9.64
CA VAL A 179 -4.28 -9.46 8.53
C VAL A 179 -4.24 -7.95 8.61
N TRP A 180 -4.04 -7.30 7.47
CA TRP A 180 -4.12 -5.85 7.40
C TRP A 180 -4.68 -5.40 6.06
N ALA A 181 -5.21 -4.18 6.04
CA ALA A 181 -5.84 -3.59 4.87
C ALA A 181 -5.45 -2.12 4.72
N ILE A 182 -5.29 -1.69 3.47
CA ILE A 182 -5.23 -0.28 3.07
C ILE A 182 -6.44 0.03 2.18
N VAL A 183 -7.08 1.16 2.43
CA VAL A 183 -8.05 1.78 1.53
C VAL A 183 -7.55 3.17 1.16
N THR A 184 -7.37 3.46 -0.12
CA THR A 184 -6.73 4.70 -0.62
C THR A 184 -7.45 5.24 -1.86
N ARG A 185 -7.21 6.51 -2.19
CA ARG A 185 -7.49 7.05 -3.52
C ARG A 185 -6.41 6.58 -4.50
N LEU A 186 -6.80 6.24 -5.74
CA LEU A 186 -5.84 5.91 -6.79
C LEU A 186 -5.00 7.14 -7.18
N GLY A 187 -3.74 6.91 -7.59
CA GLY A 187 -2.79 7.97 -7.96
C GLY A 187 -1.93 8.49 -6.80
N GLY A 188 -2.20 8.06 -5.56
CA GLY A 188 -1.39 8.37 -4.38
C GLY A 188 -0.21 7.41 -4.14
N ASN A 189 0.61 7.70 -3.12
CA ASN A 189 1.77 6.85 -2.75
C ASN A 189 1.39 5.45 -2.25
N ALA A 190 0.13 5.22 -1.86
CA ALA A 190 -0.39 3.94 -1.39
C ALA A 190 -1.29 3.24 -2.41
N THR A 191 -1.25 3.67 -3.68
CA THR A 191 -2.03 3.05 -4.76
C THR A 191 -1.70 1.56 -4.87
N PRO A 192 -2.69 0.65 -4.84
CA PRO A 192 -2.45 -0.78 -5.03
C PRO A 192 -1.87 -1.08 -6.41
N ALA A 193 -1.14 -2.19 -6.52
CA ALA A 193 -0.64 -2.65 -7.82
C ALA A 193 -1.80 -3.03 -8.77
N THR A 194 -1.73 -2.58 -10.02
CA THR A 194 -2.68 -2.93 -11.09
C THR A 194 -2.15 -4.02 -12.03
N GLU A 195 -0.87 -4.37 -11.90
CA GLU A 195 -0.17 -5.34 -12.73
C GLU A 195 0.72 -6.22 -11.85
N CYS A 196 1.02 -7.42 -12.35
CA CYS A 196 1.94 -8.33 -11.68
C CYS A 196 3.37 -7.78 -11.68
N GLY A 197 3.97 -7.79 -10.50
CA GLY A 197 5.37 -7.43 -10.33
C GLY A 197 6.36 -8.59 -10.50
N LYS A 198 7.64 -8.25 -10.39
CA LYS A 198 8.75 -9.18 -10.18
C LYS A 198 8.90 -9.30 -8.68
N PRO A 199 9.15 -10.51 -8.17
CA PRO A 199 9.39 -10.70 -6.75
C PRO A 199 10.60 -9.88 -6.27
N PRO A 200 10.62 -9.49 -4.99
CA PRO A 200 11.84 -9.09 -4.31
C PRO A 200 12.94 -10.16 -4.47
N GLU A 201 14.20 -9.74 -4.40
CA GLU A 201 15.33 -10.67 -4.40
C GLU A 201 15.14 -11.73 -3.30
N ASN A 202 15.41 -13.00 -3.63
CA ASN A 202 15.26 -14.16 -2.74
C ASN A 202 13.82 -14.52 -2.33
N MET A 203 12.81 -13.99 -3.04
CA MET A 203 11.41 -14.42 -2.91
C MET A 203 10.94 -15.16 -4.16
N GLN A 204 10.13 -16.19 -3.96
CA GLN A 204 9.29 -16.78 -5.00
C GLN A 204 7.94 -16.07 -4.99
N GLN A 205 7.43 -15.75 -6.17
CA GLN A 205 6.11 -15.13 -6.33
C GLN A 205 5.24 -15.96 -7.26
N SER A 206 3.99 -16.15 -6.84
CA SER A 206 2.88 -16.41 -7.75
C SER A 206 2.08 -15.12 -7.84
N CYS A 207 1.79 -14.67 -9.06
CA CYS A 207 0.96 -13.49 -9.30
C CYS A 207 -0.01 -13.74 -10.43
N GLU A 208 -1.25 -13.29 -10.25
CA GLU A 208 -2.29 -13.31 -11.28
C GLU A 208 -3.01 -11.97 -11.30
N ARG A 209 -3.22 -11.44 -12.52
CA ARG A 209 -4.09 -10.29 -12.76
C ARG A 209 -5.37 -10.77 -13.41
N LYS A 210 -6.52 -10.33 -12.89
CA LYS A 210 -7.85 -10.65 -13.42
C LYS A 210 -8.82 -9.49 -13.28
N ALA A 211 -9.92 -9.56 -14.03
CA ALA A 211 -11.03 -8.64 -13.87
C ALA A 211 -11.93 -9.07 -12.71
N GLY A 212 -12.42 -8.10 -11.94
CA GLY A 212 -13.46 -8.29 -10.93
C GLY A 212 -14.87 -8.29 -11.53
N PRO A 213 -15.88 -8.71 -10.75
CA PRO A 213 -17.25 -8.89 -11.21
C PRO A 213 -17.96 -7.59 -11.62
N HIS A 214 -17.49 -6.43 -11.16
CA HIS A 214 -18.11 -5.13 -11.42
C HIS A 214 -17.15 -4.15 -12.11
N GLY A 215 -16.15 -4.68 -12.82
CA GLY A 215 -15.18 -3.89 -13.58
C GLY A 215 -13.93 -3.50 -12.79
N GLU A 216 -13.71 -4.11 -11.63
CA GLU A 216 -12.47 -3.95 -10.88
C GLU A 216 -11.28 -4.57 -11.61
N THR A 217 -10.08 -4.06 -11.35
CA THR A 217 -8.83 -4.79 -11.63
C THR A 217 -8.35 -5.43 -10.34
N VAL A 218 -8.13 -6.74 -10.37
CA VAL A 218 -7.67 -7.54 -9.23
C VAL A 218 -6.28 -8.10 -9.54
N VAL A 219 -5.34 -7.91 -8.62
CA VAL A 219 -4.01 -8.53 -8.65
C VAL A 219 -3.84 -9.35 -7.38
N GLU A 220 -3.74 -10.66 -7.53
CA GLU A 220 -3.51 -11.62 -6.45
C GLU A 220 -2.04 -12.04 -6.44
N GLU A 221 -1.42 -12.02 -5.27
CA GLU A 221 0.01 -12.33 -5.12
C GLU A 221 0.26 -13.22 -3.90
N THR A 222 1.02 -14.29 -4.09
CA THR A 222 1.63 -15.02 -2.99
C THR A 222 3.14 -14.84 -3.04
N LEU A 223 3.73 -14.34 -1.96
CA LEU A 223 5.18 -14.23 -1.78
C LEU A 223 5.65 -15.29 -0.78
N LYS A 224 6.71 -16.02 -1.13
CA LYS A 224 7.31 -17.05 -0.28
C LYS A 224 8.83 -16.93 -0.30
N SER A 225 9.45 -17.10 0.87
CA SER A 225 10.87 -17.42 0.98
C SER A 225 11.03 -18.75 1.73
N PRO A 226 11.91 -19.67 1.29
CA PRO A 226 12.11 -20.93 1.97
C PRO A 226 12.44 -20.74 3.46
N GLY A 227 11.68 -21.40 4.34
CA GLY A 227 11.86 -21.31 5.80
C GLY A 227 11.48 -19.96 6.42
N GLN A 228 10.83 -19.05 5.67
CA GLN A 228 10.41 -17.74 6.14
C GLN A 228 8.89 -17.57 6.04
N ALA A 229 8.41 -16.37 6.35
CA ALA A 229 7.01 -16.01 6.21
C ALA A 229 6.50 -16.17 4.77
N THR A 230 5.23 -16.56 4.67
CA THR A 230 4.41 -16.53 3.46
C THR A 230 3.45 -15.35 3.58
N VAL A 231 3.31 -14.61 2.48
CA VAL A 231 2.40 -13.47 2.37
C VAL A 231 1.40 -13.77 1.26
N ASN A 232 0.11 -13.69 1.58
CA ASN A 232 -0.95 -13.62 0.58
C ASN A 232 -1.43 -12.17 0.51
N ARG A 233 -1.54 -11.60 -0.69
CA ARG A 233 -1.98 -10.23 -0.91
C ARG A 233 -2.96 -10.17 -2.07
N THR A 234 -4.02 -9.39 -1.91
CA THR A 234 -4.86 -8.97 -3.02
C THR A 234 -4.86 -7.45 -3.11
N ASN A 235 -4.61 -6.93 -4.30
CA ASN A 235 -4.79 -5.54 -4.68
C ASN A 235 -6.03 -5.43 -5.58
N VAL A 236 -6.91 -4.49 -5.27
CA VAL A 236 -8.13 -4.21 -6.03
C VAL A 236 -8.18 -2.73 -6.38
N THR A 237 -8.37 -2.45 -7.66
CA THR A 237 -8.64 -1.12 -8.19
C THR A 237 -10.10 -1.07 -8.59
N LYS A 238 -10.90 -0.27 -7.88
CA LYS A 238 -12.34 -0.13 -8.12
C LYS A 238 -12.64 0.95 -9.18
N PRO A 239 -13.71 0.82 -9.97
CA PRO A 239 -14.11 1.84 -10.95
C PRO A 239 -14.39 3.22 -10.36
N ASP A 240 -14.78 3.30 -9.08
CA ASP A 240 -15.06 4.55 -8.36
C ASP A 240 -13.80 5.36 -8.00
N GLY A 241 -12.60 4.82 -8.26
CA GLY A 241 -11.34 5.47 -7.91
C GLY A 241 -10.78 5.08 -6.53
N THR A 242 -11.37 4.08 -5.88
CA THR A 242 -10.84 3.47 -4.66
C THR A 242 -9.84 2.37 -4.99
N GLY A 243 -8.67 2.42 -4.34
CA GLY A 243 -7.75 1.31 -4.25
C GLY A 243 -7.93 0.59 -2.90
N VAL A 244 -8.05 -0.73 -2.93
CA VAL A 244 -8.09 -1.59 -1.74
C VAL A 244 -6.95 -2.58 -1.82
N MET A 245 -6.18 -2.71 -0.75
CA MET A 245 -5.18 -3.76 -0.60
C MET A 245 -5.46 -4.52 0.69
N VAL A 246 -5.55 -5.84 0.62
CA VAL A 246 -5.73 -6.69 1.80
C VAL A 246 -4.64 -7.75 1.78
N GLU A 247 -4.00 -7.95 2.92
CA GLU A 247 -2.87 -8.86 3.06
C GLU A 247 -3.02 -9.71 4.31
N ALA A 248 -2.59 -10.97 4.21
CA ALA A 248 -2.46 -11.88 5.34
C ALA A 248 -1.07 -12.50 5.35
N GLN A 249 -0.47 -12.58 6.54
CA GLN A 249 0.84 -13.18 6.76
C GLN A 249 0.75 -14.28 7.81
N ASN A 250 1.60 -15.30 7.70
CA ASN A 250 1.66 -16.42 8.64
C ASN A 250 2.63 -16.20 9.82
N VAL A 251 2.86 -14.94 10.16
CA VAL A 251 3.67 -14.47 11.29
C VAL A 251 2.90 -13.41 12.05
N ALA A 252 3.15 -13.29 13.35
CA ALA A 252 2.45 -12.36 14.23
C ALA A 252 2.88 -10.90 14.05
N ASP A 253 4.09 -10.68 13.52
CA ASP A 253 4.66 -9.36 13.24
C ASP A 253 4.92 -9.20 11.72
N ASP A 254 5.93 -8.44 11.29
CA ASP A 254 6.17 -8.16 9.87
C ASP A 254 6.93 -9.31 9.17
N ALA A 255 6.34 -9.89 8.12
CA ALA A 255 6.96 -10.89 7.24
C ALA A 255 8.31 -10.47 6.62
N LYS A 256 8.63 -9.18 6.62
CA LYS A 256 9.94 -8.66 6.16
C LYS A 256 11.06 -8.83 7.16
N LYS A 257 10.74 -9.14 8.43
CA LYS A 257 11.75 -9.43 9.43
C LYS A 257 12.28 -10.85 9.25
N PRO A 258 13.54 -11.13 9.65
CA PRO A 258 14.05 -12.49 9.69
C PRO A 258 13.27 -13.35 10.68
N HIS A 259 12.86 -14.53 10.24
CA HIS A 259 12.17 -15.54 11.03
C HIS A 259 13.03 -16.80 11.16
N PRO A 260 14.05 -16.81 12.04
CA PRO A 260 15.02 -17.91 12.12
C PRO A 260 14.38 -19.22 12.63
N SER A 261 13.31 -19.12 13.41
CA SER A 261 12.54 -20.27 13.91
C SER A 261 11.43 -20.71 12.94
N GLY A 262 11.34 -20.08 11.75
CA GLY A 262 10.24 -20.25 10.82
C GLY A 262 9.00 -19.44 11.20
N PRO A 263 7.90 -19.56 10.43
CA PRO A 263 6.67 -18.82 10.67
C PRO A 263 5.88 -19.32 11.88
N ASP A 264 5.08 -18.44 12.49
CA ASP A 264 4.23 -18.74 13.65
C ASP A 264 3.04 -19.66 13.31
N MET A 265 2.72 -19.79 12.02
CA MET A 265 1.71 -20.71 11.51
C MET A 265 2.07 -21.24 10.11
N PRO A 266 1.57 -22.42 9.69
CA PRO A 266 2.02 -23.07 8.46
C PRO A 266 1.62 -22.32 7.18
N SER A 267 0.55 -21.50 7.22
CA SER A 267 0.04 -20.73 6.09
C SER A 267 -0.66 -19.47 6.59
N PRO A 268 -0.81 -18.41 5.78
CA PRO A 268 -1.52 -17.21 6.19
C PRO A 268 -2.94 -17.52 6.69
N PRO A 269 -3.49 -16.72 7.63
CA PRO A 269 -4.81 -16.98 8.22
C PRO A 269 -5.97 -16.82 7.23
N LEU A 270 -5.71 -16.21 6.07
CA LEU A 270 -6.67 -16.07 4.97
C LEU A 270 -6.01 -16.48 3.65
N SER A 271 -6.76 -17.21 2.82
CA SER A 271 -6.35 -17.56 1.45
C SER A 271 -6.46 -16.35 0.52
N LEU A 272 -5.82 -16.42 -0.66
CA LEU A 272 -5.97 -15.39 -1.69
C LEU A 272 -7.43 -15.15 -2.09
N ALA A 273 -8.21 -16.21 -2.30
CA ALA A 273 -9.63 -16.09 -2.63
C ALA A 273 -10.41 -15.36 -1.52
N GLN A 274 -10.13 -15.67 -0.25
CA GLN A 274 -10.78 -14.98 0.88
C GLN A 274 -10.38 -13.50 0.96
N LEU A 275 -9.11 -13.17 0.72
CA LEU A 275 -8.64 -11.79 0.67
C LEU A 275 -9.29 -11.01 -0.49
N THR A 276 -9.46 -11.65 -1.64
CA THR A 276 -10.13 -11.07 -2.80
C THR A 276 -11.60 -10.80 -2.53
N ASP A 277 -12.32 -11.75 -1.93
CA ASP A 277 -13.71 -11.53 -1.55
C ASP A 277 -13.86 -10.36 -0.55
N ILE A 278 -12.92 -10.22 0.40
CA ILE A 278 -12.90 -9.09 1.34
C ILE A 278 -12.63 -7.79 0.58
N ALA A 279 -11.61 -7.75 -0.28
CA ALA A 279 -11.21 -6.55 -1.00
C ALA A 279 -12.29 -6.07 -2.00
N LEU A 280 -13.08 -7.01 -2.55
CA LEU A 280 -14.21 -6.74 -3.44
C LEU A 280 -15.50 -6.33 -2.70
N ASP A 281 -15.54 -6.38 -1.36
CA ASP A 281 -16.72 -5.97 -0.61
C ASP A 281 -17.12 -4.53 -1.01
N PRO A 282 -18.38 -4.29 -1.45
CA PRO A 282 -18.80 -2.97 -1.93
C PRO A 282 -18.71 -1.90 -0.84
N GLY A 283 -18.81 -2.28 0.44
CA GLY A 283 -18.64 -1.39 1.57
C GLY A 283 -17.19 -0.92 1.79
N LEU A 284 -16.19 -1.59 1.20
CA LEU A 284 -14.80 -1.09 1.18
C LEU A 284 -14.58 -0.14 0.00
N THR A 285 -15.22 1.02 0.08
CA THR A 285 -15.08 2.13 -0.87
C THR A 285 -14.87 3.46 -0.13
N LEU A 286 -14.17 4.41 -0.78
CA LEU A 286 -14.13 5.81 -0.36
C LEU A 286 -15.27 6.65 -0.94
N TYR A 287 -16.08 6.10 -1.86
CA TYR A 287 -17.17 6.77 -2.54
C TYR A 287 -18.46 5.92 -2.47
N PRO A 288 -19.06 5.80 -1.28
CA PRO A 288 -20.25 4.97 -1.05
C PRO A 288 -21.52 5.53 -1.68
#